data_AF-A0A0B8SYR6-F1
#
_entry.id   AF-A0A0B8SYR6-F1
#
_cell.length_a   1.000
_cell.length_b   1.000
_cell.length_c   1.000
_cell.angle_alpha   90.00
_cell.angle_beta   90.00
_cell.angle_gamma   90.00
#
_symmetry.space_group_name_H-M   'P 1'
#
loop_
_entity.id
_entity.type
_entity.pdbx_description
1 polymer ?
#
loop_
_entity_poly.entity_id
_entity_poly.type
_entity_poly.pdbx_seq_one_letter_code
_entity_poly.pdbx_strand_id
1 'polypeptide(L)'
;MRIKTDRIYVLITVPKRIVMQHEGVFFYEKGIEMEDQVKENEVTNGVNATFEGFEVLSDFEQRELLQEVPEVDSISAKLYYYVDYEVK
;
A
#
# COMPACT_ATOMS: atom_id res chain seq x y z
N MET A 1 3.58 -25.12 -14.51
CA MET A 1 3.67 -24.02 -13.54
C MET A 1 2.41 -23.99 -12.68
N ARG A 2 2.56 -23.71 -11.38
CA ARG A 2 1.44 -23.42 -10.48
C ARG A 2 1.48 -21.94 -10.13
N ILE A 3 0.37 -21.24 -10.29
CA ILE A 3 0.20 -19.85 -9.86
C ILE A 3 -0.34 -19.87 -8.44
N LYS A 4 0.26 -19.09 -7.54
CA LYS A 4 -0.22 -18.87 -6.18
C LYS A 4 -0.58 -17.39 -6.02
N THR A 5 -1.67 -17.15 -5.31
CA THR A 5 -2.16 -15.80 -4.97
C THR A 5 -1.95 -15.57 -3.48
N ASP A 6 -1.28 -14.49 -3.11
CA ASP A 6 -1.19 -14.03 -1.73
C ASP A 6 -1.76 -12.62 -1.60
N ARG A 7 -2.16 -12.27 -0.37
CA ARG A 7 -2.58 -10.92 -0.01
C ARG A 7 -1.44 -10.25 0.74
N ILE A 8 -0.96 -9.11 0.23
CA ILE A 8 0.09 -8.31 0.86
C ILE A 8 -0.41 -6.89 1.10
N TYR A 9 0.35 -6.13 1.89
CA TYR A 9 0.14 -4.69 2.01
C TYR A 9 1.44 -3.94 1.81
N VAL A 10 1.33 -2.74 1.24
CA VAL A 10 2.41 -1.78 1.15
C VAL A 10 2.07 -0.58 2.01
N LEU A 11 3.02 -0.13 2.81
CA LEU A 11 2.85 1.03 3.68
C LEU A 11 3.27 2.29 2.94
N ILE A 12 2.40 3.28 2.90
CA ILE A 12 2.72 4.60 2.38
C ILE A 12 2.49 5.66 3.44
N THR A 13 3.35 6.68 3.47
CA THR A 13 3.25 7.83 4.37
C THR A 13 3.26 9.09 3.53
N VAL A 14 2.25 9.94 3.70
CA VAL A 14 2.09 11.17 2.93
C VAL A 14 1.73 12.34 3.84
N PRO A 15 2.10 13.58 3.48
CA PRO A 15 1.67 14.77 4.21
C PRO A 15 0.14 14.93 4.24
N LYS A 16 -0.42 15.26 5.42
CA LYS A 16 -1.87 15.48 5.64
C LYS A 16 -2.47 16.46 4.64
N ARG A 17 -1.75 17.54 4.33
CA ARG A 17 -2.16 18.56 3.35
C ARG A 17 -2.56 17.99 1.99
N ILE A 18 -1.95 16.89 1.55
CA ILE A 18 -2.24 16.25 0.26
C ILE A 18 -3.56 15.49 0.36
N VAL A 19 -3.74 14.69 1.41
CA VAL A 19 -4.95 13.90 1.61
C VAL A 19 -6.18 14.80 1.77
N MET A 20 -6.06 15.91 2.51
CA MET A 20 -7.14 16.88 2.71
C MET A 20 -7.55 17.61 1.42
N GLN A 21 -6.63 17.80 0.47
CA GLN A 21 -6.93 18.41 -0.82
C GLN A 21 -7.73 17.49 -1.75
N HIS A 22 -7.65 16.17 -1.54
CA HIS A 22 -8.24 15.15 -2.40
C HIS A 22 -9.42 14.41 -1.75
N GLU A 23 -9.99 14.96 -0.66
CA GLU A 23 -11.20 14.47 0.04
C GLU A 23 -11.23 12.95 0.34
N GLY A 24 -10.06 12.32 0.56
CA GLY A 24 -9.94 10.89 0.88
C GLY A 24 -9.88 9.94 -0.32
N VAL A 25 -10.00 10.43 -1.57
CA VAL A 25 -9.85 9.61 -2.80
C VAL A 25 -8.38 9.29 -3.10
N PHE A 26 -7.47 10.09 -2.56
CA PHE A 26 -6.03 10.00 -2.81
C PHE A 26 -5.46 8.58 -2.66
N PHE A 27 -5.75 7.89 -1.55
CA PHE A 27 -5.19 6.56 -1.29
C PHE A 27 -5.74 5.50 -2.24
N TYR A 28 -6.97 5.68 -2.72
CA TYR A 28 -7.57 4.79 -3.71
C TYR A 28 -6.88 4.93 -5.06
N GLU A 29 -6.75 6.16 -5.56
CA GLU A 29 -6.03 6.46 -6.81
C GLU A 29 -4.57 6.00 -6.73
N LYS A 30 -3.91 6.29 -5.60
CA LYS A 30 -2.53 5.87 -5.36
C LYS A 30 -2.38 4.35 -5.35
N GLY A 31 -3.36 3.64 -4.79
CA GLY A 31 -3.41 2.18 -4.82
C GLY A 31 -3.40 1.61 -6.23
N ILE A 32 -4.27 2.13 -7.09
CA ILE A 32 -4.34 1.72 -8.49
C ILE A 32 -3.04 2.05 -9.24
N GLU A 33 -2.50 3.26 -9.05
CA GLU A 33 -1.25 3.68 -9.69
C GLU A 33 -0.04 2.80 -9.33
N MET A 34 -0.05 2.20 -8.14
CA MET A 34 1.08 1.45 -7.61
C MET A 34 1.04 -0.05 -7.97
N GLU A 35 -0.03 -0.56 -8.60
CA GLU A 35 -0.15 -1.99 -8.94
C GLU A 35 1.07 -2.52 -9.71
N ASP A 36 1.53 -1.79 -10.73
CA ASP A 36 2.71 -2.19 -11.51
C ASP A 36 3.99 -2.20 -10.67
N GLN A 37 4.15 -1.21 -9.80
CA GLN A 37 5.30 -1.15 -8.90
C GLN A 37 5.30 -2.31 -7.89
N VAL A 38 4.13 -2.65 -7.34
CA VAL A 38 3.96 -3.76 -6.40
C VAL A 38 4.30 -5.08 -7.07
N LYS A 39 3.80 -5.30 -8.29
CA LYS A 39 4.09 -6.48 -9.10
C LYS A 39 5.59 -6.65 -9.35
N GLU A 40 6.30 -5.58 -9.66
CA GLU A 40 7.71 -5.63 -10.05
C GLU A 40 8.68 -5.72 -8.86
N ASN A 41 8.38 -5.03 -7.75
CA ASN A 41 9.36 -4.83 -6.68
C ASN A 41 9.08 -5.65 -5.41
N GLU A 42 7.83 -6.00 -5.14
CA GLU A 42 7.46 -6.64 -3.87
C GLU A 42 7.38 -8.17 -3.96
N VAL A 43 7.29 -8.74 -5.17
CA VAL A 43 7.12 -10.18 -5.37
C VAL A 43 8.07 -10.73 -6.45
N THR A 44 8.93 -11.67 -6.04
CA THR A 44 9.86 -12.36 -6.96
C THR A 44 9.07 -13.26 -7.93
N ASN A 45 9.24 -13.03 -9.23
CA ASN A 45 8.41 -13.65 -10.29
C ASN A 45 6.92 -13.27 -10.22
N GLY A 46 6.63 -12.03 -9.81
CA GLY A 46 5.28 -11.46 -9.84
C GLY A 46 4.70 -11.48 -11.26
N VAL A 47 3.48 -12.00 -11.39
CA VAL A 47 2.75 -12.10 -12.66
C VAL A 47 1.71 -10.99 -12.74
N ASN A 48 1.00 -10.76 -11.64
CA ASN A 48 -0.05 -9.76 -11.55
C ASN A 48 -0.16 -9.22 -10.13
N ALA A 49 -0.53 -7.96 -9.98
CA ALA A 49 -0.93 -7.36 -8.72
C ALA A 49 -2.24 -6.61 -8.94
N THR A 50 -3.18 -6.73 -8.02
CA THR A 50 -4.48 -6.07 -8.10
C THR A 50 -4.78 -5.43 -6.76
N PHE A 51 -5.04 -4.13 -6.80
CA PHE A 51 -5.38 -3.31 -5.67
C PHE A 51 -6.76 -3.72 -5.14
N GLU A 52 -6.82 -4.03 -3.86
CA GLU A 52 -8.04 -4.43 -3.17
C GLU A 52 -8.68 -3.23 -2.46
N GLY A 53 -7.85 -2.39 -1.84
CA GLY A 53 -8.31 -1.28 -1.02
C GLY A 53 -7.23 -0.78 -0.07
N PHE A 54 -7.60 0.19 0.77
CA PHE A 54 -6.68 0.82 1.70
C PHE A 54 -7.26 0.96 3.10
N GLU A 55 -6.37 1.07 4.08
CA GLU A 55 -6.72 1.36 5.47
C GLU A 55 -5.80 2.47 5.99
N VAL A 56 -6.39 3.59 6.37
CA VAL A 56 -5.66 4.71 6.99
C VAL A 56 -5.35 4.33 8.43
N LEU A 57 -4.08 4.41 8.79
CA LEU A 57 -3.63 4.07 10.14
C LEU A 57 -4.04 5.16 11.13
N SER A 58 -4.53 4.73 12.28
CA SER A 58 -4.74 5.61 13.42
C SER A 58 -3.40 6.13 13.99
N ASP A 59 -3.44 7.23 14.74
CA ASP A 59 -2.25 7.81 15.38
C ASP A 59 -1.51 6.79 16.29
N PHE A 60 -2.24 5.85 16.88
CA PHE A 60 -1.67 4.78 17.70
C PHE A 60 -0.92 3.77 16.82
N GLU A 61 -1.56 3.26 15.76
CA GLU A 61 -0.95 2.29 14.86
C GLU A 61 0.27 2.85 14.13
N GLN A 62 0.24 4.14 13.76
CA GLN A 62 1.40 4.80 13.15
C GLN A 62 2.62 4.77 14.09
N ARG A 63 2.42 4.98 15.40
CA ARG A 63 3.51 4.95 16.39
C ARG A 63 4.05 3.55 16.65
N GLU A 64 3.21 2.51 16.51
CA GLU A 64 3.65 1.13 16.69
C GLU A 64 4.33 0.55 15.43
N LEU A 65 3.83 0.89 14.24
CA LEU A 65 4.32 0.33 12.97
C LEU A 65 5.51 1.09 12.39
N LEU A 66 5.60 2.41 12.61
CA LEU A 66 6.67 3.23 12.06
C LEU A 66 7.79 3.37 13.09
N GLN A 67 9.00 2.95 12.71
CA GLN A 67 10.19 3.09 13.57
C GLN A 67 10.52 4.56 13.87
N GLU A 68 10.17 5.46 12.95
CA GLU A 68 10.22 6.91 13.15
C GLU A 68 8.80 7.46 13.01
N VAL A 69 8.33 8.17 14.03
CA VAL A 69 7.05 8.88 13.94
C VAL A 69 7.22 9.94 12.84
N PRO A 70 6.47 9.84 11.72
CA PRO A 70 6.61 10.79 10.64
C PRO A 70 6.21 12.18 11.13
N GLU A 71 6.65 13.23 10.44
CA GLU A 71 6.45 14.63 10.84
C GLU A 71 5.00 14.87 11.32
N VAL A 72 4.83 15.79 12.27
CA VAL A 72 3.58 16.07 13.02
C VAL A 72 2.33 16.23 12.14
N ASP A 73 2.51 16.46 10.82
CA ASP A 73 1.45 16.62 9.84
C ASP A 73 1.45 15.58 8.70
N SER A 74 1.57 14.29 9.04
CA SER A 74 1.53 13.17 8.09
C SER A 74 0.44 12.15 8.40
N ILE A 75 0.01 11.41 7.37
CA ILE A 75 -0.91 10.28 7.45
C ILE A 75 -0.25 9.10 6.76
N SER A 76 -0.33 7.94 7.40
CA SER A 76 0.06 6.67 6.78
C SER A 76 -1.14 5.80 6.48
N ALA A 77 -1.05 5.02 5.42
CA ALA A 77 -2.05 4.04 5.04
C ALA A 77 -1.41 2.75 4.56
N LYS A 78 -2.07 1.63 4.83
CA LYS A 78 -1.79 0.34 4.21
C LYS A 78 -2.58 0.26 2.91
N LEU A 79 -1.89 0.01 1.80
CA LEU A 79 -2.49 -0.31 0.51
C LEU A 79 -2.45 -1.84 0.35
N TYR A 80 -3.60 -2.48 0.25
CA TYR A 80 -3.71 -3.94 0.15
C TYR A 80 -3.80 -4.38 -1.31
N TYR A 81 -3.09 -5.47 -1.62
CA TYR A 81 -3.05 -6.05 -2.96
C TYR A 81 -3.20 -7.57 -2.89
N TYR A 82 -3.89 -8.13 -3.88
CA TYR A 82 -3.72 -9.53 -4.25
C TYR A 82 -2.62 -9.63 -5.29
N VAL A 83 -1.66 -10.52 -5.06
CA VAL A 83 -0.52 -10.69 -5.96
C VAL A 83 -0.40 -12.16 -6.35
N ASP A 84 -0.32 -12.38 -7.66
CA ASP A 84 -0.13 -13.68 -8.28
C ASP A 84 1.34 -13.87 -8.65
N TYR A 85 1.91 -15.03 -8.33
CA TYR A 85 3.29 -15.37 -8.68
C TYR A 85 3.46 -16.83 -9.07
N GLU A 86 4.48 -17.09 -9.89
CA GLU A 86 4.81 -18.43 -10.33
C GLU A 86 5.64 -19.18 -9.27
N VAL A 87 5.16 -20.37 -8.89
CA VAL A 87 5.92 -21.29 -8.04
C VAL A 87 6.56 -22.36 -8.92
N LYS A 88 7.89 -22.46 -8.84
CA LYS A 88 8.69 -23.47 -9.53
C LYS A 88 8.54 -24.85 -8.90
#